data_AF-A0A950ADR9-F1
#
_entry.id   AF-A0A950ADR9-F1
#
_cell.length_a   1.000
_cell.length_b   1.000
_cell.length_c   1.000
_cell.angle_alpha   90.00
_cell.angle_beta   90.00
_cell.angle_gamma   90.00
#
_symmetry.space_group_name_H-M   'P 1'
#
loop_
_entity.id
_entity.type
_entity.pdbx_description
1 polymer ?
#
loop_
_entity_poly.entity_id
_entity_poly.type
_entity_poly.pdbx_seq_one_letter_code
_entity_poly.pdbx_strand_id
1 'polypeptide(L)'
;MKILAYSKWDAVCVLCGVLHFAYVLTLFFLFPYAPWWVLIPMGLIYSVSVSWNINGVSHNLIHNPFFKSRVLNRLFSIMESVTLGISQTFYKHVHHRHHMGNSDRPDENGHTHDWISIYRHGHDGQAENPWSYIFLSYLREDPKAIYAEIKRKNPVDARWGIIEIAVLGATIAIGLVLNWKFWVYFFPFYYLGHCCTYLNGFFLHYGGNPDKPIAWGVSSYDKWYNLLWFNNGYHAEHHYRPKLHWTRMQEF
;
A
#
# COMPACT_ATOMS: atom_id res chain seq x y z
N MET A 1 -10.81 -25.18 6.96
CA MET A 1 -10.88 -23.90 6.24
C MET A 1 -11.23 -24.14 4.77
N LYS A 2 -12.50 -23.95 4.38
CA LYS A 2 -12.96 -24.24 3.00
C LYS A 2 -12.68 -23.08 2.01
N ILE A 3 -12.67 -21.84 2.50
CA ILE A 3 -12.60 -20.63 1.66
C ILE A 3 -11.20 -19.97 1.68
N LEU A 4 -10.59 -19.81 2.85
CA LEU A 4 -9.29 -19.15 3.03
C LEU A 4 -8.12 -20.07 2.67
N ALA A 5 -7.06 -19.48 2.10
CA ALA A 5 -5.92 -20.20 1.55
C ALA A 5 -4.89 -20.63 2.61
N TYR A 6 -4.50 -19.73 3.52
CA TYR A 6 -3.36 -19.95 4.43
C TYR A 6 -3.76 -20.03 5.90
N SER A 7 -4.48 -19.02 6.41
CA SER A 7 -4.82 -18.93 7.83
C SER A 7 -6.28 -18.51 8.05
N LYS A 8 -6.87 -18.96 9.17
CA LYS A 8 -8.19 -18.43 9.60
C LYS A 8 -8.12 -16.94 9.93
N TRP A 9 -6.93 -16.46 10.29
CA TRP A 9 -6.67 -15.05 10.58
C TRP A 9 -6.74 -14.16 9.34
N ASP A 10 -6.68 -14.71 8.13
CA ASP A 10 -6.92 -13.95 6.90
C ASP A 10 -8.34 -13.36 6.86
N ALA A 11 -9.29 -13.98 7.57
CA ALA A 11 -10.62 -13.41 7.76
C ALA A 11 -10.60 -12.02 8.41
N VAL A 12 -9.63 -11.76 9.30
CA VAL A 12 -9.48 -10.45 9.94
C VAL A 12 -9.03 -9.42 8.91
N CYS A 13 -8.01 -9.71 8.11
CA CYS A 13 -7.57 -8.80 7.04
C CYS A 13 -8.71 -8.54 6.04
N VAL A 14 -9.44 -9.59 5.63
CA VAL A 14 -10.60 -9.46 4.74
C VAL A 14 -11.68 -8.56 5.35
N LEU A 15 -12.03 -8.78 6.63
CA LEU A 15 -13.02 -7.96 7.33
C LEU A 15 -12.56 -6.50 7.43
N CYS A 16 -11.29 -6.25 7.76
CA CYS A 16 -10.71 -4.92 7.83
C CYS A 16 -10.76 -4.19 6.47
N GLY A 17 -10.46 -4.89 5.37
CA GLY A 17 -10.60 -4.33 4.01
C GLY A 17 -12.05 -3.97 3.67
N VAL A 18 -12.99 -4.88 3.95
CA VAL A 18 -14.44 -4.63 3.74
C VAL A 18 -14.95 -3.47 4.58
N LEU A 19 -14.54 -3.39 5.85
CA LEU A 19 -14.91 -2.28 6.74
C LEU A 19 -14.31 -0.95 6.28
N HIS A 20 -13.08 -0.95 5.77
CA HIS A 20 -12.48 0.25 5.19
C HIS A 20 -13.24 0.71 3.94
N PHE A 21 -13.62 -0.21 3.05
CA PHE A 21 -14.46 0.11 1.90
C PHE A 21 -15.82 0.67 2.33
N ALA A 22 -16.49 0.01 3.29
CA ALA A 22 -17.74 0.49 3.85
C ALA A 22 -17.60 1.89 4.47
N TYR A 23 -16.48 2.17 5.13
CA TYR A 23 -16.17 3.49 5.70
C TYR A 23 -16.08 4.58 4.63
N VAL A 24 -15.44 4.30 3.49
CA VAL A 24 -15.40 5.24 2.35
C VAL A 24 -16.80 5.52 1.81
N LEU A 25 -17.65 4.49 1.69
CA LEU A 25 -19.04 4.67 1.29
C LEU A 25 -19.83 5.49 2.33
N THR A 26 -19.65 5.22 3.62
CA THR A 26 -20.25 6.01 4.70
C THR A 26 -19.84 7.48 4.60
N LEU A 27 -18.55 7.76 4.40
CA LEU A 27 -18.05 9.11 4.18
C LEU A 27 -18.75 9.79 2.99
N PHE A 28 -18.87 9.11 1.85
CA PHE A 28 -19.53 9.64 0.65
C PHE A 28 -20.99 10.00 0.88
N PHE A 29 -21.77 9.09 1.49
CA PHE A 29 -23.21 9.27 1.70
C PHE A 29 -23.54 10.19 2.88
N LEU A 30 -22.68 10.26 3.90
CA LEU A 30 -22.86 11.11 5.07
C LEU A 30 -22.43 12.56 4.82
N PHE A 31 -21.48 12.79 3.91
CA PHE A 31 -20.94 14.10 3.57
C PHE A 31 -21.97 15.25 3.42
N PRO A 32 -23.09 15.09 2.68
CA PRO A 32 -24.05 16.18 2.51
C PRO A 32 -24.85 16.52 3.79
N TYR A 33 -24.80 15.68 4.83
CA TYR A 33 -25.61 15.81 6.04
C TYR A 33 -24.78 16.11 7.29
N ALA A 34 -23.52 15.70 7.32
CA ALA A 34 -22.67 15.87 8.50
C ALA A 34 -21.97 17.23 8.53
N PRO A 35 -21.84 17.85 9.72
CA PRO A 35 -21.11 19.10 9.87
C PRO A 35 -19.58 18.87 9.78
N TRP A 36 -18.83 19.94 9.49
CA TRP A 36 -17.37 19.87 9.30
C TRP A 36 -16.60 19.30 10.49
N TRP A 37 -17.07 19.51 11.72
CA TRP A 37 -16.42 18.96 12.92
C TRP A 37 -16.58 17.43 13.05
N VAL A 38 -17.53 16.81 12.33
CA VAL A 38 -17.59 15.35 12.14
C VAL A 38 -16.71 14.94 10.97
N LEU A 39 -16.84 15.64 9.84
CA LEU A 39 -16.18 15.27 8.60
C LEU A 39 -14.66 15.34 8.72
N ILE A 40 -14.09 16.42 9.26
CA ILE A 40 -12.63 16.56 9.36
C ILE A 40 -11.98 15.39 10.13
N PRO A 41 -12.44 15.01 11.34
CA PRO A 41 -11.95 13.81 12.02
C PRO A 41 -12.13 12.54 11.19
N MET A 42 -13.26 12.37 10.49
CA MET A 42 -13.47 11.19 9.64
C MET A 42 -12.50 11.16 8.45
N GLY A 43 -12.19 12.30 7.85
CA GLY A 43 -11.17 12.42 6.81
C GLY A 43 -9.78 12.06 7.33
N LEU A 44 -9.41 12.51 8.53
CA LEU A 44 -8.13 12.15 9.16
C LEU A 44 -8.05 10.66 9.49
N ILE A 45 -9.14 10.07 9.99
CA ILE A 45 -9.23 8.62 10.20
C ILE A 45 -9.02 7.89 8.87
N TYR A 46 -9.69 8.32 7.81
CA TYR A 46 -9.48 7.77 6.46
C TYR A 46 -8.00 7.84 6.05
N SER A 47 -7.33 8.99 6.22
CA SER A 47 -5.90 9.13 5.89
C SER A 47 -5.04 8.09 6.62
N VAL A 48 -5.22 7.92 7.93
CA VAL A 48 -4.48 6.91 8.70
C VAL A 48 -4.84 5.50 8.22
N SER A 49 -6.12 5.24 7.93
CA SER A 49 -6.61 3.95 7.43
C SER A 49 -6.02 3.57 6.07
N VAL A 50 -5.74 4.53 5.18
CA VAL A 50 -5.05 4.28 3.90
C VAL A 50 -3.66 3.69 4.15
N SER A 51 -2.85 4.33 4.99
CA SER A 51 -1.52 3.81 5.34
C SER A 51 -1.60 2.46 6.05
N TRP A 52 -2.53 2.32 7.00
CA TRP A 52 -2.76 1.08 7.74
C TRP A 52 -3.14 -0.10 6.84
N ASN A 53 -3.98 0.14 5.85
CA ASN A 53 -4.39 -0.89 4.91
C ASN A 53 -3.27 -1.19 3.90
N ILE A 54 -2.66 -0.19 3.27
CA ILE A 54 -1.57 -0.40 2.29
C ILE A 54 -0.44 -1.23 2.89
N ASN A 55 0.02 -0.88 4.09
CA ASN A 55 1.12 -1.56 4.80
C ASN A 55 0.65 -2.76 5.66
N GLY A 56 -0.62 -3.16 5.55
CA GLY A 56 -1.20 -4.21 6.37
C GLY A 56 -2.04 -5.17 5.54
N VAL A 57 -3.31 -4.84 5.33
CA VAL A 57 -4.26 -5.68 4.58
C VAL A 57 -3.81 -5.90 3.14
N SER A 58 -3.61 -4.82 2.38
CA SER A 58 -3.18 -4.88 0.98
C SER A 58 -1.79 -5.48 0.82
N HIS A 59 -0.86 -5.13 1.73
CA HIS A 59 0.48 -5.74 1.80
C HIS A 59 0.39 -7.26 1.93
N ASN A 60 -0.41 -7.75 2.87
CA ASN A 60 -0.57 -9.19 3.08
C ASN A 60 -1.25 -9.87 1.90
N LEU A 61 -2.23 -9.22 1.26
CA LEU A 61 -2.92 -9.73 0.07
C LEU A 61 -1.95 -10.00 -1.10
N ILE A 62 -1.01 -9.08 -1.36
CA ILE A 62 -0.12 -9.17 -2.52
C ILE A 62 0.93 -10.27 -2.39
N HIS A 63 1.33 -10.59 -1.15
CA HIS A 63 2.26 -11.70 -0.84
C HIS A 63 1.54 -13.04 -0.67
N ASN A 64 0.43 -13.05 0.06
CA ASN A 64 -0.31 -14.26 0.45
C ASN A 64 -1.81 -14.06 0.16
N PRO A 65 -2.29 -14.43 -1.06
CA PRO A 65 -3.69 -14.27 -1.43
C PRO A 65 -4.62 -14.95 -0.41
N PHE A 66 -5.59 -14.21 0.13
CA PHE A 66 -6.41 -14.67 1.26
C PHE A 66 -7.33 -15.84 0.90
N PHE A 67 -7.81 -15.91 -0.34
CA PHE A 67 -8.79 -16.90 -0.76
C PHE A 67 -8.15 -18.03 -1.58
N LYS A 68 -8.69 -19.25 -1.49
CA LYS A 68 -8.34 -20.33 -2.43
C LYS A 68 -8.82 -20.03 -3.86
N SER A 69 -9.93 -19.28 -3.98
CA SER A 69 -10.50 -18.89 -5.26
C SER A 69 -9.76 -17.69 -5.85
N ARG A 70 -9.26 -17.86 -7.09
CA ARG A 70 -8.66 -16.75 -7.85
C ARG A 70 -9.65 -15.61 -8.10
N VAL A 71 -10.93 -15.93 -8.32
CA VAL A 71 -11.98 -14.94 -8.56
C VAL A 71 -12.21 -14.09 -7.31
N LEU A 72 -12.29 -14.72 -6.13
CA LEU A 72 -12.48 -13.97 -4.88
C LEU A 72 -11.31 -13.02 -4.59
N ASN A 73 -10.06 -13.47 -4.80
CA ASN A 73 -8.91 -12.57 -4.67
C ASN A 73 -8.95 -11.41 -5.66
N ARG A 74 -9.39 -11.67 -6.90
CA ARG A 74 -9.50 -10.63 -7.94
C ARG A 74 -10.61 -9.61 -7.62
N LEU A 75 -11.75 -10.05 -7.09
CA LEU A 75 -12.82 -9.15 -6.61
C LEU A 75 -12.38 -8.33 -5.40
N PHE A 76 -11.72 -8.97 -4.44
CA PHE A 76 -11.17 -8.28 -3.27
C PHE A 76 -10.09 -7.26 -3.68
N SER A 77 -9.23 -7.61 -4.63
CA SER A 77 -8.23 -6.72 -5.24
C SER A 77 -8.86 -5.48 -5.90
N ILE A 78 -9.99 -5.64 -6.60
CA ILE A 78 -10.75 -4.50 -7.16
C ILE A 78 -11.31 -3.63 -6.04
N MET A 79 -11.92 -4.22 -5.01
CA MET A 79 -12.47 -3.47 -3.86
C MET A 79 -11.37 -2.66 -3.16
N GLU A 80 -10.22 -3.27 -2.86
CA GLU A 80 -9.06 -2.58 -2.30
C GLU A 80 -8.53 -1.50 -3.24
N SER A 81 -8.54 -1.74 -4.56
CA SER A 81 -8.11 -0.73 -5.54
C SER A 81 -9.00 0.51 -5.54
N VAL A 82 -10.32 0.32 -5.40
CA VAL A 82 -11.28 1.41 -5.26
C VAL A 82 -11.13 2.12 -3.91
N THR A 83 -10.96 1.37 -2.83
CA THR A 83 -10.85 1.90 -1.45
C THR A 83 -9.61 2.78 -1.27
N LEU A 84 -8.48 2.34 -1.83
CA LEU A 84 -7.17 2.98 -1.66
C LEU A 84 -6.78 3.89 -2.82
N GLY A 85 -7.57 3.90 -3.90
CA GLY A 85 -7.34 4.69 -5.10
C GLY A 85 -6.03 4.38 -5.81
N ILE A 86 -5.56 3.13 -5.76
CA ILE A 86 -4.38 2.62 -6.48
C ILE A 86 -4.66 1.21 -6.99
N SER A 87 -4.09 0.80 -8.13
CA SER A 87 -4.22 -0.60 -8.56
C SER A 87 -3.41 -1.52 -7.65
N GLN A 88 -4.09 -2.48 -7.02
CA GLN A 88 -3.44 -3.50 -6.21
C GLN A 88 -2.48 -4.38 -7.02
N THR A 89 -2.78 -4.60 -8.30
CA THR A 89 -1.89 -5.35 -9.18
C THR A 89 -0.61 -4.57 -9.51
N PHE A 90 -0.69 -3.26 -9.74
CA PHE A 90 0.52 -2.45 -9.92
C PHE A 90 1.30 -2.32 -8.62
N TYR A 91 0.60 -2.07 -7.51
CA TYR A 91 1.19 -2.06 -6.17
C TYR A 91 1.98 -3.34 -5.88
N LYS A 92 1.41 -4.53 -6.17
CA LYS A 92 2.12 -5.81 -6.05
C LYS A 92 3.47 -5.81 -6.76
N HIS A 93 3.54 -5.33 -7.99
CA HIS A 93 4.77 -5.36 -8.78
C HIS A 93 5.78 -4.32 -8.31
N VAL A 94 5.33 -3.12 -7.93
CA VAL A 94 6.18 -2.08 -7.31
C VAL A 94 6.76 -2.62 -6.00
N HIS A 95 5.92 -3.19 -5.15
CA HIS A 95 6.32 -3.73 -3.85
C HIS A 95 7.25 -4.95 -3.97
N HIS A 96 7.00 -5.86 -4.91
CA HIS A 96 7.95 -6.97 -5.16
C HIS A 96 9.30 -6.47 -5.68
N ARG A 97 9.31 -5.40 -6.49
CA ARG A 97 10.54 -4.75 -6.93
C ARG A 97 11.28 -4.08 -5.77
N HIS A 98 10.55 -3.49 -4.86
CA HIS A 98 11.08 -2.99 -3.61
C HIS A 98 11.75 -4.09 -2.76
N HIS A 99 11.16 -5.28 -2.66
CA HIS A 99 11.85 -6.43 -2.01
C HIS A 99 13.17 -6.84 -2.69
N MET A 100 13.25 -6.71 -4.01
CA MET A 100 14.45 -7.08 -4.76
C MET A 100 15.58 -6.04 -4.67
N GLY A 101 15.23 -4.75 -4.66
CA GLY A 101 16.22 -3.66 -4.56
C GLY A 101 16.52 -3.25 -3.12
N ASN A 102 15.53 -3.42 -2.24
CA ASN A 102 15.62 -3.19 -0.81
C ASN A 102 16.20 -1.81 -0.45
N SER A 103 15.53 -0.73 -0.85
CA SER A 103 16.04 0.62 -0.64
C SER A 103 17.51 0.77 -1.04
N ASP A 104 17.89 0.28 -2.21
CA ASP A 104 19.25 0.36 -2.71
C ASP A 104 19.68 1.79 -2.99
N ARG A 105 20.98 2.03 -2.89
CA ARG A 105 21.57 3.31 -3.31
C ARG A 105 21.64 3.38 -4.84
N PRO A 106 21.56 4.60 -5.42
CA PRO A 106 21.76 4.77 -6.85
C PRO A 106 23.10 4.16 -7.32
N ASP A 107 23.06 3.53 -8.49
CA ASP A 107 24.26 3.04 -9.19
C ASP A 107 25.08 4.20 -9.78
N GLU A 108 26.15 3.88 -10.52
CA GLU A 108 27.02 4.86 -11.20
C GLU A 108 26.29 5.77 -12.20
N ASN A 109 25.10 5.35 -12.67
CA ASN A 109 24.26 6.12 -13.59
C ASN A 109 23.13 6.87 -12.87
N GLY A 110 23.09 6.82 -11.52
CA GLY A 110 22.06 7.46 -10.71
C GLY A 110 20.73 6.71 -10.68
N HIS A 111 20.70 5.42 -11.03
CA HIS A 111 19.49 4.61 -11.03
C HIS A 111 19.43 3.66 -9.82
N THR A 112 18.23 3.47 -9.27
CA THR A 112 17.95 2.43 -8.27
C THR A 112 17.16 1.29 -8.89
N HIS A 113 17.38 0.08 -8.40
CA HIS A 113 16.49 -1.04 -8.66
C HIS A 113 15.15 -0.81 -8.00
N ASP A 114 15.13 -0.43 -6.73
CA ASP A 114 13.93 -0.11 -5.98
C ASP A 114 13.40 1.29 -6.35
N TRP A 115 12.21 1.35 -6.95
CA TRP A 115 11.59 2.60 -7.37
C TRP A 115 11.18 3.49 -6.20
N ILE A 116 10.98 2.90 -5.02
CA ILE A 116 10.62 3.60 -3.79
C ILE A 116 11.78 3.61 -2.79
N SER A 117 13.03 3.46 -3.27
CA SER A 117 14.19 3.56 -2.38
C SER A 117 14.27 4.93 -1.71
N ILE A 118 14.47 4.94 -0.40
CA ILE A 118 14.71 6.18 0.37
C ILE A 118 16.02 6.87 -0.04
N TYR A 119 16.91 6.22 -0.78
CA TYR A 119 18.18 6.78 -1.26
C TYR A 119 18.10 7.30 -2.70
N ARG A 120 17.00 7.04 -3.43
CA ARG A 120 16.86 7.35 -4.86
C ARG A 120 17.09 8.83 -5.20
N HIS A 121 16.65 9.71 -4.31
CA HIS A 121 16.84 11.16 -4.41
C HIS A 121 17.69 11.72 -3.26
N GLY A 122 18.45 10.86 -2.61
CA GLY A 122 19.41 11.24 -1.58
C GLY A 122 20.69 11.84 -2.17
N HIS A 123 21.51 12.43 -1.31
CA HIS A 123 22.81 13.00 -1.66
C HIS A 123 23.91 12.38 -0.79
N ASP A 124 25.12 12.28 -1.32
CA ASP A 124 26.30 11.77 -0.60
C ASP A 124 26.09 10.39 0.06
N GLY A 125 25.33 9.52 -0.61
CA GLY A 125 25.00 8.17 -0.12
C GLY A 125 24.05 8.12 1.08
N GLN A 126 23.52 9.27 1.50
CA GLN A 126 22.52 9.40 2.57
C GLN A 126 21.10 9.23 2.03
N ALA A 127 20.17 8.88 2.93
CA ALA A 127 18.75 8.88 2.59
C ALA A 127 18.27 10.30 2.23
N GLU A 128 17.25 10.38 1.38
CA GLU A 128 16.54 11.62 1.06
C GLU A 128 15.99 12.26 2.34
N ASN A 129 15.85 13.59 2.33
CA ASN A 129 15.11 14.30 3.36
C ASN A 129 13.71 13.67 3.55
N PRO A 130 13.31 13.34 4.79
CA PRO A 130 12.05 12.64 5.05
C PRO A 130 10.83 13.42 4.53
N TRP A 131 10.82 14.75 4.59
CA TRP A 131 9.69 15.54 4.09
C TRP A 131 9.57 15.50 2.58
N SER A 132 10.70 15.57 1.87
CA SER A 132 10.72 15.42 0.41
C SER A 132 10.25 14.03 0.02
N TYR A 133 10.72 12.98 0.70
CA TYR A 133 10.25 11.62 0.46
C TYR A 133 8.74 11.47 0.72
N ILE A 134 8.26 11.91 1.88
CA ILE A 134 6.85 11.79 2.30
C ILE A 134 5.89 12.51 1.34
N PHE A 135 6.20 13.75 0.95
CA PHE A 135 5.29 14.57 0.16
C PHE A 135 5.51 14.47 -1.34
N LEU A 136 6.65 14.00 -1.84
CA LEU A 136 6.91 13.98 -3.28
C LEU A 136 6.87 12.59 -3.90
N SER A 137 7.04 11.51 -3.12
CA SER A 137 7.14 10.16 -3.70
C SER A 137 5.90 9.75 -4.50
N TYR A 138 4.69 10.04 -3.99
CA TYR A 138 3.44 9.79 -4.72
C TYR A 138 3.42 10.47 -6.10
N LEU A 139 4.01 11.67 -6.20
CA LEU A 139 4.03 12.48 -7.43
C LEU A 139 5.17 12.09 -8.37
N ARG A 140 6.17 11.34 -7.88
CA ARG A 140 7.35 10.91 -8.64
C ARG A 140 7.22 9.51 -9.24
N GLU A 141 6.12 8.81 -8.97
CA GLU A 141 5.85 7.53 -9.62
C GLU A 141 5.73 7.71 -11.14
N ASP A 142 6.21 6.72 -11.91
CA ASP A 142 6.07 6.69 -13.37
C ASP A 142 5.17 5.51 -13.77
N PRO A 143 3.83 5.73 -13.87
CA PRO A 143 2.89 4.69 -14.25
C PRO A 143 3.17 4.06 -15.61
N LYS A 144 3.79 4.81 -16.55
CA LYS A 144 4.10 4.30 -17.89
C LYS A 144 5.27 3.32 -17.82
N ALA A 145 6.33 3.67 -17.09
CA ALA A 145 7.46 2.77 -16.86
C ALA A 145 7.04 1.52 -16.08
N ILE A 146 6.21 1.69 -15.03
CA ILE A 146 5.64 0.59 -14.25
C ILE A 146 4.86 -0.35 -15.17
N TYR A 147 3.91 0.18 -15.96
CA TYR A 147 3.12 -0.63 -16.88
C TYR A 147 3.98 -1.36 -17.91
N ALA A 148 4.96 -0.68 -18.51
CA ALA A 148 5.83 -1.27 -19.52
C ALA A 148 6.62 -2.46 -18.95
N GLU A 149 7.17 -2.33 -17.74
CA GLU A 149 7.91 -3.39 -17.07
C GLU A 149 6.99 -4.56 -16.67
N ILE A 150 5.80 -4.28 -16.13
CA ILE A 150 4.81 -5.34 -15.81
C ILE A 150 4.38 -6.05 -17.09
N LYS A 151 4.06 -5.33 -18.16
CA LYS A 151 3.63 -5.91 -19.45
C LYS A 151 4.69 -6.82 -20.04
N ARG A 152 5.97 -6.44 -19.92
CA ARG A 152 7.11 -7.21 -20.39
C ARG A 152 7.25 -8.54 -19.61
N LYS A 153 7.08 -8.53 -18.29
CA LYS A 153 7.23 -9.72 -17.43
C LYS A 153 5.98 -10.59 -17.35
N ASN A 154 4.80 -9.97 -17.25
CA ASN A 154 3.52 -10.63 -17.08
C ASN A 154 2.39 -9.81 -17.75
N PRO A 155 2.10 -10.05 -19.04
CA PRO A 155 1.08 -9.30 -19.78
C PRO A 155 -0.34 -9.53 -19.27
N VAL A 156 -0.61 -10.62 -18.54
CA VAL A 156 -1.93 -10.89 -17.94
C VAL A 156 -2.16 -9.97 -16.74
N ASP A 157 -1.17 -9.83 -15.87
CA ASP A 157 -1.26 -8.88 -14.75
C ASP A 157 -1.27 -7.44 -15.24
N ALA A 158 -0.53 -7.10 -16.30
CA ALA A 158 -0.61 -5.77 -16.90
C ALA A 158 -2.04 -5.44 -17.36
N ARG A 159 -2.70 -6.36 -18.07
CA ARG A 159 -4.11 -6.18 -18.47
C ARG A 159 -5.05 -6.06 -17.27
N TRP A 160 -4.84 -6.89 -16.25
CA TRP A 160 -5.67 -6.85 -15.06
C TRP A 160 -5.49 -5.55 -14.26
N GLY A 161 -4.27 -5.04 -14.12
CA GLY A 161 -4.02 -3.74 -13.48
C GLY A 161 -4.72 -2.60 -14.22
N ILE A 162 -4.78 -2.64 -15.56
CA ILE A 162 -5.58 -1.69 -16.35
C ILE A 162 -7.08 -1.83 -16.06
N ILE A 163 -7.60 -3.05 -15.86
CA ILE A 163 -9.00 -3.25 -15.44
C ILE A 163 -9.25 -2.61 -14.08
N GLU A 164 -8.37 -2.81 -13.10
CA GLU A 164 -8.48 -2.16 -11.78
C GLU A 164 -8.47 -0.63 -11.89
N ILE A 165 -7.56 -0.06 -12.70
CA ILE A 165 -7.49 1.38 -12.97
C ILE A 165 -8.77 1.87 -13.66
N ALA A 166 -9.31 1.11 -14.62
CA ALA A 166 -10.54 1.47 -15.31
C ALA A 166 -11.76 1.46 -14.38
N VAL A 167 -11.87 0.45 -13.50
CA VAL A 167 -12.93 0.38 -12.49
C VAL A 167 -12.80 1.51 -11.47
N LEU A 168 -11.59 1.81 -11.01
CA LEU A 168 -11.33 2.96 -10.15
C LEU A 168 -11.74 4.27 -10.84
N GLY A 169 -11.31 4.48 -12.08
CA GLY A 169 -11.63 5.66 -12.87
C GLY A 169 -13.14 5.83 -13.10
N ALA A 170 -13.84 4.74 -13.43
CA ALA A 170 -15.30 4.73 -13.53
C ALA A 170 -15.98 5.06 -12.20
N THR A 171 -15.47 4.53 -11.09
CA THR A 171 -16.00 4.80 -9.74
C THR A 171 -15.84 6.28 -9.37
N ILE A 172 -14.66 6.87 -9.63
CA ILE A 172 -14.41 8.30 -9.42
C ILE A 172 -15.33 9.14 -10.32
N ALA A 173 -15.45 8.80 -11.61
CA ALA A 173 -16.29 9.54 -12.54
C ALA A 173 -17.78 9.54 -12.12
N ILE A 174 -18.31 8.37 -11.75
CA ILE A 174 -19.68 8.24 -11.23
C ILE A 174 -19.82 9.05 -9.95
N GLY A 175 -18.88 8.92 -9.01
CA GLY A 175 -18.89 9.67 -7.76
C GLY A 175 -18.85 11.19 -7.97
N LEU A 176 -18.10 11.69 -8.95
CA LEU A 176 -18.00 13.11 -9.28
C LEU A 176 -19.34 13.64 -9.81
N VAL A 177 -20.01 12.88 -10.68
CA VAL A 177 -21.35 13.22 -11.17
C VAL A 177 -22.36 13.26 -10.04
N LEU A 178 -22.29 12.29 -9.12
CA LEU A 178 -23.22 12.21 -7.99
C LEU A 178 -22.97 13.27 -6.92
N ASN A 179 -21.70 13.57 -6.59
CA ASN A 179 -21.35 14.50 -5.52
C ASN A 179 -19.92 15.05 -5.66
N TRP A 180 -19.69 15.95 -6.61
CA TRP A 180 -18.35 16.55 -6.82
C TRP A 180 -17.80 17.29 -5.58
N LYS A 181 -18.67 17.85 -4.71
CA LYS A 181 -18.25 18.53 -3.48
C LYS A 181 -17.59 17.58 -2.49
N PHE A 182 -18.06 16.33 -2.43
CA PHE A 182 -17.40 15.29 -1.63
C PHE A 182 -15.95 15.10 -2.09
N TRP A 183 -15.69 15.07 -3.40
CA TRP A 183 -14.34 14.85 -3.93
C TRP A 183 -13.38 15.99 -3.60
N VAL A 184 -13.86 17.24 -3.58
CA VAL A 184 -13.07 18.39 -3.11
C VAL A 184 -12.66 18.22 -1.64
N TYR A 185 -13.58 17.73 -0.80
CA TYR A 185 -13.29 17.40 0.60
C TYR A 185 -12.36 16.17 0.74
N PHE A 186 -12.59 15.13 -0.07
CA PHE A 186 -11.94 13.83 0.07
C PHE A 186 -10.48 13.84 -0.40
N PHE A 187 -10.17 14.58 -1.47
CA PHE A 187 -8.87 14.53 -2.13
C PHE A 187 -7.69 14.93 -1.21
N PRO A 188 -7.78 15.98 -0.36
CA PRO A 188 -6.74 16.29 0.61
C PRO A 188 -6.45 15.14 1.58
N PHE A 189 -7.49 14.46 2.07
CA PHE A 189 -7.33 13.33 3.00
C PHE A 189 -6.82 12.07 2.31
N TYR A 190 -7.23 11.82 1.06
CA TYR A 190 -6.66 10.78 0.21
C TYR A 190 -5.15 10.97 0.05
N TYR A 191 -4.74 12.18 -0.34
CA TYR A 191 -3.32 12.49 -0.52
C TYR A 191 -2.54 12.39 0.79
N LEU A 192 -3.09 12.92 1.90
CA LEU A 192 -2.49 12.78 3.22
C LEU A 192 -2.33 11.31 3.62
N GLY A 193 -3.29 10.44 3.27
CA GLY A 193 -3.19 9.02 3.55
C GLY A 193 -2.04 8.34 2.81
N HIS A 194 -1.78 8.75 1.56
CA HIS A 194 -0.60 8.32 0.83
C HIS A 194 0.70 8.89 1.41
N CYS A 195 0.70 10.14 1.89
CA CYS A 195 1.84 10.69 2.62
C CYS A 195 2.15 9.85 3.88
N CYS A 196 1.12 9.40 4.61
CA CYS A 196 1.28 8.50 5.74
C CYS A 196 1.88 7.13 5.34
N THR A 197 1.56 6.60 4.14
CA THR A 197 2.18 5.35 3.68
C THR A 197 3.67 5.53 3.41
N TYR A 198 4.08 6.63 2.77
CA TYR A 198 5.50 6.92 2.56
C TYR A 198 6.23 7.25 3.88
N LEU A 199 5.57 7.89 4.84
CA LEU A 199 6.11 8.07 6.19
C LEU A 199 6.42 6.72 6.83
N ASN A 200 5.49 5.76 6.76
CA ASN A 200 5.71 4.42 7.28
C ASN A 200 6.87 3.72 6.53
N GLY A 201 6.82 3.69 5.20
CA GLY A 201 7.87 3.09 4.37
C GLY A 201 9.26 3.69 4.62
N PHE A 202 9.36 5.00 4.83
CA PHE A 202 10.63 5.66 5.13
C PHE A 202 11.24 5.11 6.41
N PHE A 203 10.48 5.11 7.51
CA PHE A 203 10.99 4.66 8.82
C PHE A 203 11.17 3.15 8.94
N LEU A 204 10.52 2.37 8.07
CA LEU A 204 10.77 0.94 7.94
C LEU A 204 12.13 0.63 7.28
N HIS A 205 12.78 1.60 6.63
CA HIS A 205 14.12 1.42 6.03
C HIS A 205 15.19 2.37 6.57
N TYR A 206 14.80 3.46 7.21
CA TYR A 206 15.74 4.45 7.72
C TYR A 206 16.58 3.90 8.88
N GLY A 207 17.89 3.78 8.66
CA GLY A 207 18.82 3.12 9.60
C GLY A 207 19.08 1.65 9.29
N GLY A 208 18.40 1.07 8.29
CA GLY A 208 18.74 -0.23 7.71
C GLY A 208 20.04 -0.18 6.91
N ASN A 209 20.61 -1.35 6.64
CA ASN A 209 21.76 -1.54 5.78
C ASN A 209 21.35 -2.28 4.49
N PRO A 210 21.23 -1.57 3.35
CA PRO A 210 20.81 -2.18 2.08
C PRO A 210 21.82 -3.20 1.53
N ASP A 211 23.06 -3.19 2.03
CA ASP A 211 24.14 -4.09 1.59
C ASP A 211 24.15 -5.43 2.35
N LYS A 212 23.29 -5.61 3.36
CA LYS A 212 23.23 -6.82 4.19
C LYS A 212 21.81 -7.41 4.22
N PRO A 213 21.58 -8.63 3.69
CA PRO A 213 20.25 -9.23 3.51
C PRO A 213 19.29 -9.22 4.71
N ILE A 214 19.79 -9.36 5.93
CA ILE A 214 18.94 -9.37 7.14
C ILE A 214 18.70 -7.96 7.71
N ALA A 215 19.54 -6.98 7.38
CA ALA A 215 19.46 -5.61 7.88
C ALA A 215 18.74 -4.67 6.89
N TRP A 216 18.02 -5.29 5.96
CA TRP A 216 17.38 -4.67 4.81
C TRP A 216 16.21 -3.75 5.17
N GLY A 217 15.54 -4.03 6.28
CA GLY A 217 14.56 -3.16 6.92
C GLY A 217 14.87 -2.94 8.40
N VAL A 218 14.02 -2.17 9.06
CA VAL A 218 14.06 -1.88 10.49
C VAL A 218 12.81 -2.45 11.13
N SER A 219 13.01 -3.37 12.08
CA SER A 219 11.90 -4.03 12.77
C SER A 219 11.54 -3.34 14.08
N SER A 220 10.24 -3.34 14.38
CA SER A 220 9.67 -3.01 15.68
C SER A 220 9.02 -4.25 16.28
N TYR A 221 9.49 -4.66 17.46
CA TYR A 221 8.97 -5.82 18.19
C TYR A 221 7.89 -5.44 19.22
N ASP A 222 7.37 -4.21 19.17
CA ASP A 222 6.30 -3.80 20.06
C ASP A 222 5.03 -4.61 19.79
N LYS A 223 4.42 -5.12 20.86
CA LYS A 223 3.26 -6.03 20.77
C LYS A 223 2.03 -5.32 20.23
N TRP A 224 1.82 -4.06 20.58
CA TRP A 224 0.66 -3.28 20.15
C TRP A 224 0.81 -2.85 18.69
N TYR A 225 2.01 -2.41 18.30
CA TYR A 225 2.30 -2.13 16.90
C TYR A 225 2.02 -3.36 16.04
N ASN A 226 2.56 -4.52 16.40
CA ASN A 226 2.37 -5.73 15.61
C ASN A 226 0.94 -6.27 15.63
N LEU A 227 0.22 -6.12 16.74
CA LEU A 227 -1.21 -6.46 16.78
C LEU A 227 -2.02 -5.57 15.83
N LEU A 228 -1.79 -4.26 15.86
CA LEU A 228 -2.52 -3.30 15.05
C LEU A 228 -2.15 -3.40 13.57
N TRP A 229 -0.87 -3.63 13.25
CA TRP A 229 -0.34 -3.63 11.88
C TRP A 229 -0.11 -5.03 11.31
N PHE A 230 -0.84 -6.05 11.78
CA PHE A 230 -0.78 -7.40 11.22
C PHE A 230 0.65 -7.98 11.12
N ASN A 231 1.44 -7.81 12.18
CA ASN A 231 2.86 -8.16 12.27
C ASN A 231 3.78 -7.47 11.25
N ASN A 232 3.37 -6.34 10.64
CA ASN A 232 4.22 -5.55 9.76
C ASN A 232 5.44 -4.91 10.49
N GLY A 233 5.47 -4.95 11.82
CA GLY A 233 6.65 -4.52 12.59
C GLY A 233 7.85 -5.45 12.41
N TYR A 234 7.63 -6.71 12.05
CA TYR A 234 8.70 -7.64 11.68
C TYR A 234 9.18 -7.39 10.24
N HIS A 235 9.53 -6.14 9.93
CA HIS A 235 9.76 -5.69 8.56
C HIS A 235 11.06 -6.22 7.97
N ALA A 236 12.15 -6.25 8.75
CA ALA A 236 13.41 -6.84 8.31
C ALA A 236 13.26 -8.34 8.02
N GLU A 237 12.55 -9.06 8.89
CA GLU A 237 12.22 -10.47 8.74
C GLU A 237 11.34 -10.70 7.50
N HIS A 238 10.37 -9.82 7.29
CA HIS A 238 9.52 -9.83 6.11
C HIS A 238 10.34 -9.62 4.82
N HIS A 239 11.26 -8.66 4.78
CA HIS A 239 12.16 -8.46 3.64
C HIS A 239 13.07 -9.66 3.37
N TYR A 240 13.53 -10.32 4.44
CA TYR A 240 14.34 -11.53 4.31
C TYR A 240 13.52 -12.75 3.84
N ARG A 241 12.25 -12.86 4.26
CA ARG A 241 11.32 -13.95 3.90
C ARG A 241 9.95 -13.42 3.49
N PRO A 242 9.80 -12.80 2.31
CA PRO A 242 8.56 -12.14 1.91
C PRO A 242 7.39 -13.12 1.70
N LYS A 243 7.69 -14.39 1.44
CA LYS A 243 6.69 -15.46 1.29
C LYS A 243 6.21 -16.06 2.61
N LEU A 244 6.82 -15.70 3.75
CA LEU A 244 6.33 -16.18 5.05
C LEU A 244 4.96 -15.54 5.31
N HIS A 245 4.05 -16.32 5.90
CA HIS A 245 2.72 -15.81 6.24
C HIS A 245 2.83 -14.86 7.43
N TRP A 246 2.11 -13.74 7.40
CA TRP A 246 2.23 -12.66 8.40
C TRP A 246 2.00 -13.12 9.85
N THR A 247 1.13 -14.11 10.06
CA THR A 247 0.91 -14.68 11.40
C THR A 247 2.09 -15.47 11.97
N ARG A 248 3.10 -15.77 11.14
CA ARG A 248 4.29 -16.56 11.51
C ARG A 248 5.57 -15.73 11.57
N MET A 249 5.49 -14.41 11.36
CA MET A 249 6.68 -13.56 11.38
C MET A 249 7.41 -13.57 12.72
N GLN A 250 6.69 -13.78 13.83
CA GLN A 250 7.27 -13.85 15.17
C GLN A 250 8.14 -15.09 15.42
N GLU A 251 8.00 -16.13 14.59
CA GLU A 251 8.72 -17.39 14.73
C GLU A 251 10.14 -17.33 14.13
N PHE A 252 10.48 -16.22 13.49
CA PHE A 252 11.73 -16.00 12.78
C PHE A 252 12.65 -15.07 13.57
#